data_AF-A0A7W9BGQ5-F1
#
_entry.id   AF-A0A7W9BGQ5-F1
#
_cell.length_a   1.000
_cell.length_b   1.000
_cell.length_c   1.000
_cell.angle_alpha   90.00
_cell.angle_beta   90.00
_cell.angle_gamma   90.00
#
_symmetry.space_group_name_H-M   'P 1'
#
loop_
_entity.id
_entity.type
_entity.pdbx_description
1 polymer ?
#
loop_
_entity_poly.entity_id
_entity_poly.type
_entity_poly.pdbx_seq_one_letter_code
_entity_poly.pdbx_strand_id
1 'polypeptide(L)'
;MGIGIGALIAVPAILAAIMSGGAGHGSYIVARVLFPFSMLLTRPEGEIGPVAMCAALLQFPLYGALVGRAVALKTDRAVFFAAAAHLVAALACFMGLLPDFS
;
A
#
# COMPACT_ATOMS: atom_id res chain seq x y z
N MET A 1 -10.51 -10.51 -14.04
CA MET A 1 -9.12 -11.05 -13.99
C MET A 1 -8.19 -10.18 -13.16
N GLY A 2 -8.07 -8.86 -13.43
CA GLY A 2 -7.13 -7.99 -12.73
C GLY A 2 -7.24 -7.97 -11.19
N ILE A 3 -8.45 -7.94 -10.62
CA ILE A 3 -8.66 -8.00 -9.16
C ILE A 3 -8.04 -9.27 -8.54
N GLY A 4 -8.22 -10.43 -9.18
CA GLY A 4 -7.69 -11.70 -8.68
C GLY A 4 -6.16 -11.73 -8.67
N ILE A 5 -5.52 -11.16 -9.69
CA ILE A 5 -4.06 -10.99 -9.74
C ILE A 5 -3.61 -10.05 -8.62
N GLY A 6 -4.32 -8.93 -8.42
CA GLY A 6 -4.05 -8.01 -7.32
C GLY A 6 -4.15 -8.70 -5.95
N ALA A 7 -5.21 -9.46 -5.72
CA ALA A 7 -5.37 -10.23 -4.48
C ALA A 7 -4.25 -11.26 -4.28
N LEU A 8 -3.81 -11.92 -5.35
CA LEU A 8 -2.70 -12.87 -5.30
C LEU A 8 -1.37 -12.17 -4.92
N ILE A 9 -1.11 -10.99 -5.47
CA ILE A 9 0.08 -10.17 -5.14
C ILE A 9 -0.01 -9.61 -3.71
N ALA A 10 -1.21 -9.35 -3.20
CA ALA A 10 -1.40 -8.83 -1.85
C ALA A 10 -0.78 -9.75 -0.79
N VAL A 11 -0.89 -11.08 -0.96
CA VAL A 11 -0.38 -12.06 0.02
C VAL A 11 1.13 -11.93 0.24
N PRO A 12 2.02 -12.11 -0.77
CA PRO A 12 3.45 -11.94 -0.57
C PRO A 12 3.83 -10.51 -0.17
N ALA A 13 3.11 -9.48 -0.65
CA ALA A 13 3.36 -8.10 -0.25
C ALA A 13 3.11 -7.89 1.25
N ILE A 14 1.98 -8.38 1.77
CA ILE A 14 1.64 -8.30 3.20
C ILE A 14 2.70 -9.03 4.04
N LEU A 15 3.10 -10.24 3.64
CA LEU A 15 4.15 -10.98 4.34
C LEU A 15 5.47 -10.21 4.38
N ALA A 16 5.90 -9.64 3.25
CA ALA A 16 7.12 -8.84 3.17
C ALA A 16 7.03 -7.57 4.05
N ALA A 17 5.86 -6.93 4.10
CA ALA A 17 5.62 -5.78 4.97
C ALA A 17 5.72 -6.17 6.46
N ILE A 18 5.07 -7.26 6.87
CA ILE A 18 5.14 -7.79 8.25
C ILE A 18 6.60 -8.12 8.63
N MET A 19 7.33 -8.81 7.76
CA MET A 19 8.74 -9.13 7.99
C MET A 19 9.61 -7.88 8.15
N SER A 20 9.35 -6.81 7.38
CA SER A 20 10.08 -5.55 7.51
C SER A 20 9.80 -4.79 8.80
N GLY A 21 8.70 -5.09 9.47
CA GLY A 21 8.36 -4.54 10.78
C GLY A 21 9.11 -5.20 11.93
N GLY A 22 9.78 -6.35 11.71
CA GLY A 22 10.67 -6.96 12.71
C GLY A 22 10.04 -7.14 14.10
N ALA A 23 8.77 -7.54 14.16
CA ALA A 23 7.97 -7.68 15.39
C ALA A 23 7.85 -6.38 16.24
N GLY A 24 7.93 -5.20 15.63
CA GLY A 24 7.86 -3.91 16.33
C GLY A 24 9.16 -3.11 16.26
N HIS A 25 10.29 -3.76 15.95
CA HIS A 25 11.62 -3.14 15.99
C HIS A 25 12.26 -2.98 14.61
N GLY A 26 11.54 -3.30 13.54
CA GLY A 26 12.02 -3.19 12.18
C GLY A 26 11.95 -1.75 11.65
N SER A 27 12.56 -1.53 10.48
CA SER A 27 12.56 -0.22 9.82
C SER A 27 11.25 0.09 9.09
N TYR A 28 10.38 -0.91 8.91
CA TYR A 28 9.12 -0.81 8.16
C TYR A 28 9.31 -0.31 6.72
N ILE A 29 10.52 -0.37 6.16
CA ILE A 29 10.81 0.18 4.82
C ILE A 29 9.91 -0.46 3.76
N VAL A 30 9.76 -1.80 3.80
CA VAL A 30 8.91 -2.51 2.83
C VAL A 30 7.44 -2.17 3.05
N ALA A 31 6.98 -2.04 4.29
CA ALA A 31 5.61 -1.61 4.58
C ALA A 31 5.34 -0.18 4.07
N ARG A 32 6.29 0.76 4.24
CA ARG A 32 6.20 2.14 3.74
C ARG A 32 6.17 2.22 2.22
N VAL A 33 6.93 1.36 1.54
CA VAL A 33 6.95 1.31 0.07
C VAL A 33 5.71 0.61 -0.48
N LEU A 34 5.34 -0.55 0.05
CA LEU A 34 4.29 -1.38 -0.53
C LEU A 34 2.89 -0.99 -0.06
N PHE A 35 2.72 -0.41 1.13
CA PHE A 35 1.41 -0.05 1.69
C PHE A 35 1.38 1.39 2.23
N PRO A 36 1.78 2.39 1.41
CA PRO A 36 1.96 3.75 1.90
C PRO A 36 0.65 4.37 2.42
N PHE A 37 -0.50 4.05 1.85
CA PHE A 37 -1.79 4.56 2.34
C PHE A 37 -2.14 4.00 3.72
N SER A 38 -1.96 2.70 3.93
CA SER A 38 -2.15 2.09 5.25
C SER A 38 -1.19 2.70 6.27
N MET A 39 0.08 2.91 5.88
CA MET A 39 1.07 3.51 6.77
C MET A 39 0.69 4.95 7.12
N LEU A 40 0.30 5.80 6.16
CA LEU A 40 -0.11 7.17 6.46
C LEU A 40 -1.37 7.25 7.33
N LEU A 41 -2.29 6.29 7.20
CA LEU A 41 -3.50 6.23 8.02
C LEU A 41 -3.23 5.93 9.51
N THR A 42 -2.05 5.45 9.86
CA THR A 42 -1.64 5.32 11.26
C THR A 42 -1.34 6.67 11.94
N ARG A 43 -1.11 7.75 11.17
CA ARG A 43 -0.82 9.09 11.71
C ARG A 43 -1.80 9.55 12.79
N PRO A 44 -3.13 9.50 12.57
CA PRO A 44 -4.11 9.90 13.58
C PRO A 44 -4.26 8.88 14.72
N GLU A 45 -4.09 7.59 14.45
CA GLU A 45 -4.42 6.51 15.38
C GLU A 45 -3.20 6.06 16.23
N GLY A 46 -1.98 6.37 15.81
CA GLY A 46 -0.73 5.92 16.43
C GLY A 46 -0.41 4.44 16.20
N GLU A 47 -1.35 3.67 15.66
CA GLU A 47 -1.25 2.23 15.40
C GLU A 47 -1.94 1.86 14.07
N ILE A 48 -1.79 0.60 13.65
CA ILE A 48 -2.51 0.06 12.49
C ILE A 48 -3.91 -0.35 12.93
N GLY A 49 -4.84 0.61 12.91
CA GLY A 49 -6.24 0.36 13.21
C GLY A 49 -7.01 -0.29 12.06
N PRO A 50 -8.32 -0.54 12.25
CA PRO A 50 -9.18 -1.21 11.25
C PRO A 50 -9.21 -0.50 9.90
N VAL A 51 -9.15 0.84 9.89
CA VAL A 51 -9.18 1.64 8.66
C VAL A 51 -7.89 1.44 7.86
N ALA A 52 -6.74 1.51 8.52
CA ALA A 52 -5.44 1.21 7.91
C ALA A 52 -5.39 -0.23 7.38
N MET A 53 -5.88 -1.20 8.17
CA MET A 53 -5.96 -2.61 7.78
C MET A 53 -6.80 -2.80 6.51
N CYS A 54 -7.99 -2.20 6.45
CA CYS A 54 -8.84 -2.23 5.27
C CYS A 54 -8.14 -1.63 4.04
N ALA A 55 -7.44 -0.51 4.21
CA ALA A 55 -6.66 0.10 3.15
C ALA A 55 -5.57 -0.86 2.64
N ALA A 56 -4.82 -1.51 3.53
CA ALA A 56 -3.78 -2.48 3.16
C ALA A 56 -4.34 -3.66 2.36
N LEU A 57 -5.45 -4.26 2.84
CA LEU A 57 -6.08 -5.41 2.19
C LEU A 57 -6.66 -5.09 0.82
N LEU A 58 -7.23 -3.89 0.64
CA LEU A 58 -7.86 -3.49 -0.61
C LEU A 58 -6.89 -2.92 -1.64
N GLN A 59 -5.71 -2.45 -1.22
CA GLN A 59 -4.80 -1.69 -2.09
C GLN A 59 -4.42 -2.44 -3.37
N PHE A 60 -3.88 -3.66 -3.25
CA PHE A 60 -3.46 -4.45 -4.40
C PHE A 60 -4.63 -4.98 -5.25
N PRO A 61 -5.74 -5.48 -4.67
CA PRO A 61 -6.94 -5.79 -5.43
C PRO A 61 -7.46 -4.61 -6.26
N LEU A 62 -7.46 -3.39 -5.70
CA LEU A 62 -7.86 -2.17 -6.40
C LEU A 62 -6.88 -1.83 -7.54
N TYR A 63 -5.56 -1.93 -7.31
CA TYR A 63 -4.58 -1.74 -8.38
C TYR A 63 -4.75 -2.76 -9.51
N GLY A 64 -4.97 -4.03 -9.16
CA GLY A 64 -5.29 -5.07 -10.12
C GLY A 64 -6.55 -4.75 -10.93
N ALA A 65 -7.60 -4.22 -10.28
CA ALA A 65 -8.82 -3.76 -10.95
C ALA A 65 -8.53 -2.65 -11.96
N LEU A 66 -7.77 -1.63 -11.55
CA LEU A 66 -7.42 -0.48 -12.38
C LEU A 66 -6.59 -0.89 -13.59
N VAL A 67 -5.58 -1.75 -13.40
CA VAL A 67 -4.76 -2.29 -14.49
C VAL A 67 -5.61 -3.15 -15.43
N GLY A 68 -6.44 -4.05 -14.88
CA GLY A 68 -7.32 -4.88 -15.71
C GLY A 68 -8.30 -4.04 -16.56
N ARG A 69 -8.87 -2.98 -15.98
CA ARG A 69 -9.73 -2.03 -16.69
C ARG A 69 -8.95 -1.23 -17.74
N ALA A 70 -7.74 -0.78 -17.41
CA ALA A 70 -6.88 -0.03 -18.31
C ALA A 70 -6.56 -0.82 -19.59
N VAL A 71 -6.23 -2.11 -19.43
CA VAL A 71 -6.01 -3.03 -20.55
C VAL A 71 -7.28 -3.19 -21.39
N ALA A 72 -8.43 -3.41 -20.75
CA ALA A 72 -9.70 -3.60 -21.46
C ALA A 72 -10.14 -2.36 -22.25
N LEU A 73 -9.91 -1.16 -21.71
CA LEU A 73 -10.30 0.11 -22.31
C LEU A 73 -9.19 0.76 -23.16
N LYS A 74 -8.01 0.12 -23.28
CA LYS A 74 -6.81 0.66 -23.95
C LYS A 74 -6.46 2.08 -23.48
N THR A 75 -6.55 2.33 -22.18
CA THR A 75 -6.24 3.62 -21.56
C THR A 75 -5.46 3.41 -20.28
N ASP A 76 -4.43 4.21 -20.04
CA ASP A 76 -3.54 4.12 -18.90
C ASP A 76 -3.82 5.17 -17.82
N ARG A 77 -4.66 6.18 -18.11
CA ARG A 77 -4.90 7.34 -17.22
C ARG A 77 -5.14 6.95 -15.76
N ALA A 78 -6.03 5.99 -15.52
CA ALA A 78 -6.36 5.56 -14.16
C ALA A 78 -5.19 4.88 -13.45
N VAL A 79 -4.37 4.12 -14.18
CA VAL A 79 -3.15 3.48 -13.65
C VAL A 79 -2.09 4.53 -13.38
N PHE A 80 -1.92 5.50 -14.28
CA PHE A 80 -1.00 6.61 -14.11
C PHE A 80 -1.30 7.40 -12.82
N PHE A 81 -2.56 7.81 -12.63
CA PHE A 81 -2.95 8.54 -11.41
C PHE A 81 -2.80 7.69 -10.14
N ALA A 82 -3.14 6.40 -10.19
CA ALA A 82 -2.95 5.52 -9.05
C ALA A 82 -1.46 5.31 -8.71
N ALA A 83 -0.61 5.13 -9.71
CA ALA A 83 0.84 5.00 -9.53
C ALA A 83 1.45 6.29 -8.99
N ALA A 84 1.05 7.45 -9.52
CA ALA A 84 1.48 8.74 -9.00
C ALA A 84 1.05 8.96 -7.55
N ALA A 85 -0.21 8.65 -7.21
CA ALA A 85 -0.70 8.76 -5.84
C ALA A 85 0.04 7.82 -4.88
N HIS A 86 0.31 6.58 -5.30
CA HIS A 86 1.08 5.61 -4.53
C HIS A 86 2.52 6.09 -4.30
N LEU A 87 3.19 6.59 -5.34
CA LEU A 87 4.54 7.13 -5.24
C LEU A 87 4.60 8.32 -4.28
N VAL A 88 3.67 9.27 -4.41
CA VAL A 88 3.59 10.43 -3.51
C VAL A 88 3.37 9.98 -2.06
N ALA A 89 2.46 9.03 -1.83
CA ALA A 89 2.21 8.50 -0.50
C ALA A 89 3.43 7.75 0.08
N ALA A 90 4.15 6.99 -0.75
CA ALA A 90 5.37 6.30 -0.34
C ALA A 90 6.48 7.29 0.02
N LEU A 91 6.69 8.33 -0.80
CA LEU A 91 7.65 9.39 -0.49
C LEU A 91 7.28 10.12 0.80
N ALA A 92 6.00 10.42 1.01
CA ALA A 92 5.51 11.01 2.25
C ALA A 92 5.90 10.16 3.48
N CYS A 93 5.80 8.83 3.40
CA CYS A 93 6.21 7.93 4.48
C CYS A 93 7.71 8.06 4.88
N PHE A 94 8.57 8.59 4.01
CA PHE A 94 9.99 8.81 4.28
C PHE A 94 10.34 10.25 4.67
N MET A 95 9.40 11.20 4.51
CA MET A 95 9.61 12.62 4.84
C MET A 95 9.36 12.94 6.33
N GLY A 96 9.39 11.95 7.22
CA GLY A 96 9.06 12.13 8.64
C GLY A 96 7.56 12.31 8.91
N LEU A 97 6.71 11.99 7.93
CA LEU A 97 5.25 12.03 8.11
C LEU A 97 4.69 10.81 8.86
N LEU A 98 5.50 9.89 9.36
CA LEU A 98 5.00 8.79 10.20
C LEU A 98 5.42 9.01 11.67
N PRO A 99 4.61 8.58 12.65
CA PRO A 99 5.10 8.41 14.01
C PRO A 99 6.28 7.44 13.99
N ASP A 100 7.30 7.70 14.80
CA ASP A 100 8.34 6.69 15.03
C ASP A 100 7.70 5.50 15.74
N PHE A 101 7.64 4.36 15.05
CA PHE A 101 7.16 3.09 15.60
C PHE A 101 8.24 2.36 16.42
N SER A 102 9.36 3.04 16.71
CA SER A 102 10.51 2.52 17.45
C SER A 102 10.40 2.75 18.96
#